data_AF-A0A484H045-F1
#
_entry.id   AF-A0A484H045-F1
#
_cell.length_a   1.000
_cell.length_b   1.000
_cell.length_c   1.000
_cell.angle_alpha   90.00
_cell.angle_beta   90.00
_cell.angle_gamma   90.00
#
_symmetry.space_group_name_H-M   'P 1'
#
loop_
_entity.id
_entity.type
_entity.pdbx_description
1 polymer ?
#
loop_
_entity_poly.entity_id
_entity_poly.type
_entity_poly.pdbx_seq_one_letter_code
_entity_poly.pdbx_strand_id
1 'polypeptide(L)' 'TIFVISLVGVSSKPSPIYGGLGLIVGGAMGCGIVFSFGGSFLGLIVFLIYLGGI' A
#
# COMPACT_ATOMS: atom_id res chain seq x y z
N THR A 1 3.40 2.47 -11.60
CA THR A 1 2.63 3.73 -11.74
C THR A 1 1.50 3.81 -10.72
N ILE A 2 0.62 2.82 -10.62
CA ILE A 2 -0.50 2.81 -9.64
C ILE A 2 -0.07 3.13 -8.20
N PHE A 3 1.07 2.58 -7.74
CA PHE A 3 1.63 2.89 -6.42
C PHE A 3 1.85 4.39 -6.17
N VAL A 4 2.39 5.11 -7.17
CA VAL A 4 2.67 6.54 -7.07
C VAL A 4 1.37 7.34 -7.04
N ILE A 5 0.37 6.93 -7.82
CA ILE A 5 -0.94 7.59 -7.87
C ILE A 5 -1.66 7.43 -6.51
N SER A 6 -1.59 6.24 -5.91
CA SER A 6 -2.12 5.98 -4.56
C SER A 6 -1.44 6.84 -3.49
N LEU A 7 -0.10 6.98 -3.53
CA LEU A 7 0.63 7.83 -2.59
C LEU A 7 0.31 9.32 -2.75
N VAL A 8 0.20 9.80 -3.99
CA VAL A 8 -0.22 11.17 -4.28
C VAL A 8 -1.64 11.41 -3.74
N GLY A 9 -2.56 10.47 -3.96
CA GLY A 9 -3.93 10.50 -3.43
C GLY A 9 -3.99 10.57 -1.89
N VAL A 10 -3.16 9.80 -1.19
CA VAL A 10 -3.05 9.85 0.28
C VAL A 10 -2.47 11.19 0.74
N SER A 11 -1.45 11.71 0.03
CA SER A 11 -0.77 12.97 0.36
C SER A 11 -1.68 14.20 0.22
N SER A 12 -2.65 14.15 -0.70
CA SER A 12 -3.63 15.22 -0.94
C SER A 12 -4.63 15.48 0.20
N LYS A 13 -4.49 14.83 1.37
CA LYS A 13 -5.39 14.97 2.53
C LYS A 13 -6.89 14.81 2.17
N PRO A 14 -7.31 13.75 1.43
CA PRO A 14 -8.70 13.37 1.46
C PRO A 14 -9.00 12.84 2.87
N SER A 15 -10.26 12.89 3.30
CA SER A 15 -10.65 12.47 4.65
C SER A 15 -10.09 11.09 5.03
N PRO A 16 -9.93 10.78 6.34
CA PRO A 16 -9.19 9.58 6.81
C PRO A 16 -9.61 8.26 6.15
N ILE A 17 -10.89 8.13 5.79
CA ILE A 17 -11.46 6.99 5.08
C ILE A 17 -10.83 6.80 3.68
N TYR A 18 -10.68 7.87 2.92
CA TYR A 18 -10.06 7.84 1.59
C TYR A 18 -8.54 7.70 1.66
N GLY A 19 -7.92 8.24 2.71
CA GLY A 19 -6.51 7.97 3.03
C GLY A 19 -6.28 6.48 3.26
N GLY A 20 -7.10 5.83 4.08
CA GLY A 20 -7.06 4.38 4.30
C GLY A 20 -7.23 3.58 3.01
N LEU A 21 -8.21 3.92 2.16
CA LEU A 21 -8.40 3.27 0.86
C LEU A 21 -7.18 3.44 -0.07
N GLY A 22 -6.58 4.63 -0.13
CA GLY A 22 -5.37 4.89 -0.90
C GLY A 22 -4.18 4.07 -0.40
N LEU A 23 -4.03 3.93 0.92
CA LEU A 23 -3.00 3.12 1.57
C LEU A 23 -3.19 1.62 1.29
N ILE A 24 -4.42 1.11 1.29
CA ILE A 24 -4.73 -0.30 0.95
C ILE A 24 -4.33 -0.61 -0.49
N VAL A 25 -4.75 0.22 -1.45
CA VAL A 25 -4.45 0.01 -2.87
C VAL A 25 -2.95 0.16 -3.14
N GLY A 26 -2.30 1.15 -2.51
CA GLY A 26 -0.85 1.33 -2.59
C GLY A 26 -0.08 0.16 -1.98
N GLY A 27 -0.46 -0.28 -0.78
CA GLY A 27 0.15 -1.40 -0.08
C GLY A 27 0.03 -2.71 -0.87
N ALA A 28 -1.14 -3.01 -1.43
CA ALA A 28 -1.35 -4.20 -2.24
C ALA A 28 -0.48 -4.21 -3.50
N MET A 29 -0.41 -3.07 -4.20
CA MET A 29 0.43 -2.92 -5.40
C MET A 29 1.93 -2.99 -5.05
N GLY A 30 2.35 -2.38 -3.95
CA GLY A 30 3.73 -2.47 -3.44
C GLY A 30 4.13 -3.90 -3.10
N CYS A 31 3.25 -4.65 -2.44
CA CYS A 31 3.49 -6.05 -2.10
C CYS A 31 3.50 -6.96 -3.33
N GLY A 32 2.66 -6.68 -4.34
CA GLY A 32 2.69 -7.39 -5.63
C GLY A 32 4.02 -7.21 -6.38
N ILE A 33 4.65 -6.03 -6.28
CA ILE A 33 5.99 -5.80 -6.82
C ILE A 33 7.01 -6.66 -6.09
N VAL A 34 7.01 -6.66 -4.76
CA VAL A 34 7.93 -7.48 -3.94
C VAL A 34 7.74 -8.98 -4.20
N PHE A 35 6.49 -9.42 -4.42
CA PHE A 35 6.17 -10.79 -4.81
C PHE A 35 6.82 -11.18 -6.15
N SER A 36 6.86 -10.25 -7.11
CA SER A 36 7.44 -10.47 -8.43
C SER A 36 8.97 -10.65 -8.40
N PHE A 37 9.64 -10.14 -7.36
CA PHE A 37 11.08 -10.34 -7.12
C PHE A 37 11.39 -11.57 -6.23
N GLY A 38 10.40 -12.43 -5.94
CA GLY A 38 10.56 -13.62 -5.10
C GLY A 38 10.52 -13.34 -3.59
N GLY A 39 10.25 -12.10 -3.18
CA GLY A 39 10.18 -11.66 -1.79
C GLY A 39 8.82 -11.91 -1.11
N SER A 40 8.16 -13.04 -1.38
CA SER A 40 6.77 -13.28 -0.94
C SER A 40 6.53 -13.11 0.55
N PHE A 41 7.48 -13.54 1.38
CA PHE A 41 7.40 -13.42 2.84
C PHE A 41 7.58 -11.98 3.32
N LEU A 42 8.52 -11.24 2.74
CA LEU A 42 8.75 -9.82 3.03
C LEU A 42 7.57 -8.96 2.59
N GLY A 43 6.99 -9.23 1.41
CA GLY A 43 5.80 -8.55 0.92
C GLY A 43 4.61 -8.72 1.87
N LEU A 44 4.36 -9.93 2.36
CA LEU A 44 3.26 -10.20 3.29
C LEU A 44 3.46 -9.52 4.65
N ILE A 45 4.68 -9.54 5.21
CA ILE A 45 4.96 -8.86 6.48
C ILE A 45 4.75 -7.35 6.37
N VAL A 46 5.28 -6.73 5.31
CA VAL A 46 5.09 -5.29 5.07
C VAL A 46 3.60 -4.97 4.89
N PHE A 47 2.85 -5.80 4.16
CA PHE A 47 1.41 -5.63 4.00
C PHE A 47 0.68 -5.68 5.35
N LEU A 48 0.93 -6.72 6.15
CA LEU A 48 0.26 -6.95 7.43
C LEU A 48 0.54 -5.85 8.45
N ILE A 49 1.79 -5.37 8.54
CA ILE A 49 2.15 -4.29 9.46
C ILE A 49 1.56 -2.95 8.98
N TYR A 50 1.61 -2.69 7.67
CA TYR A 50 1.13 -1.44 7.08
C TYR A 50 -0.39 -1.31 7.12
N LEU A 51 -1.12 -2.42 6.89
CA LEU A 51 -2.58 -2.45 6.92
C LEU A 51 -3.17 -2.76 8.30
N GLY A 52 -2.42 -3.43 9.19
CA GLY A 52 -2.89 -3.75 10.53
C GLY A 52 -2.81 -2.58 11.52
N GLY A 53 -2.11 -1.50 11.17
CA GLY A 53 -1.92 -0.32 12.00
C GLY A 53 -2.81 0.89 11.67
N ILE A 54 -3.65 0.79 10.63
CA ILE A 54 -4.62 1.83 10.22
C ILE A 54 -5.99 1.57 10.85
#